data_AF-A0A3B8Y8D3-F1
#
_entry.id   AF-A0A3B8Y8D3-F1
#
_cell.length_a   1.000
_cell.length_b   1.000
_cell.length_c   1.000
_cell.angle_alpha   90.00
_cell.angle_beta   90.00
_cell.angle_gamma   90.00
#
_symmetry.space_group_name_H-M   'P 1'
#
loop_
_entity.id
_entity.type
_entity.pdbx_description
1 polymer ?
#
loop_
_entity_poly.entity_id
_entity_poly.type
_entity_poly.pdbx_seq_one_letter_code
_entity_poly.pdbx_strand_id
1 'polypeptide(L)' 'MNARKYQTIIKDGKLDLPSLDLPEGTVVEAILLIKEPTEMDETDYLLSTEANRQHLKEAIKSLKNSDNYIYVDPTKL' A
#
# COMPACT_ATOMS: atom_id res chain seq x y z
N MET A 1 -2.99 -26.81 -14.43
CA MET A 1 -3.35 -25.48 -15.00
C MET A 1 -2.12 -24.60 -14.90
N ASN A 2 -1.48 -24.24 -16.01
CA ASN A 2 -0.25 -23.44 -15.99
C ASN A 2 -0.62 -21.95 -16.10
N ALA A 3 -0.86 -21.31 -14.96
CA ALA A 3 -1.19 -19.88 -14.92
C ALA A 3 0.08 -19.02 -15.00
N ARG A 4 0.13 -18.09 -15.97
CA ARG A 4 1.19 -17.08 -16.06
C ARG A 4 0.67 -15.77 -15.46
N LYS A 5 1.38 -15.23 -14.46
CA LYS A 5 1.03 -13.95 -13.82
C LYS A 5 1.93 -12.84 -14.37
N TYR A 6 1.33 -11.84 -14.98
CA TYR A 6 2.01 -10.63 -15.44
C TYR A 6 1.53 -9.44 -14.60
N GLN A 7 2.47 -8.61 -14.13
CA GLN A 7 2.18 -7.35 -13.46
C GLN A 7 2.85 -6.23 -14.24
N THR A 8 2.08 -5.21 -14.61
CA THR A 8 2.56 -4.02 -15.30
C THR A 8 1.81 -2.79 -14.80
N ILE A 9 2.31 -1.60 -15.14
CA ILE A 9 1.70 -0.31 -14.82
C ILE A 9 1.04 0.21 -16.10
N ILE A 10 -0.20 0.70 -15.98
CA ILE A 10 -0.90 1.36 -17.08
C ILE A 10 -0.16 2.63 -17.49
N LYS A 11 0.14 2.77 -18.78
CA LYS A 11 0.69 4.00 -19.37
C LYS A 11 -0.29 4.51 -20.43
N ASP A 12 -0.62 5.80 -20.39
CA ASP A 12 -1.58 6.44 -21.31
C ASP A 12 -2.93 5.71 -21.42
N GLY A 13 -3.40 5.11 -20.32
CA GLY A 13 -4.65 4.35 -20.27
C GLY A 13 -4.60 2.96 -20.94
N LYS A 14 -3.42 2.49 -21.36
CA LYS A 14 -3.24 1.20 -22.03
C LYS A 14 -2.51 0.19 -21.17
N LEU A 15 -2.94 -1.07 -21.29
CA LEU A 15 -2.30 -2.24 -20.69
C LEU A 15 -1.49 -2.97 -21.76
N ASP A 16 -0.16 -2.86 -21.70
CA ASP A 16 0.73 -3.56 -22.62
C ASP A 16 1.21 -4.88 -22.00
N LEU A 17 0.83 -6.00 -22.62
CA LEU A 17 1.28 -7.34 -22.26
C LEU A 17 2.38 -7.80 -23.24
N PRO A 18 3.37 -8.58 -22.78
CA PRO A 18 4.34 -9.20 -23.66
C PRO A 18 3.65 -10.22 -24.60
N SER A 19 4.27 -10.48 -25.77
CA SER A 19 3.79 -11.51 -26.70
C SER A 19 3.64 -12.85 -25.97
N LEU A 20 2.46 -13.44 -26.09
CA LEU A 20 2.17 -14.77 -25.58
C LEU A 20 2.37 -15.72 -26.75
N ASP A 21 3.57 -16.27 -26.91
CA ASP A 21 3.91 -17.26 -27.95
C ASP A 21 3.10 -18.56 -27.75
N LEU A 22 1.83 -18.52 -28.13
CA LEU A 22 0.87 -19.59 -27.96
C LEU A 22 0.47 -20.16 -29.33
N PRO A 23 0.37 -21.49 -29.47
CA PRO A 23 -0.10 -22.12 -30.70
C PRO A 23 -1.52 -21.66 -31.07
N GLU A 24 -1.79 -21.63 -32.37
CA GLU A 24 -3.13 -21.38 -32.89
C GLU A 24 -4.14 -22.39 -32.33
N GLY A 25 -5.34 -21.92 -31.97
CA GLY A 25 -6.40 -22.74 -31.36
C GLY A 25 -6.28 -22.90 -29.84
N THR A 26 -5.28 -22.29 -29.19
CA THR A 26 -5.16 -22.33 -27.72
C THR A 26 -6.29 -21.52 -27.07
N VAL A 27 -7.12 -22.19 -26.25
CA VAL A 27 -8.13 -21.51 -25.42
C VAL A 27 -7.44 -20.90 -24.20
N VAL A 28 -7.65 -19.60 -23.99
CA VAL A 28 -7.06 -18.84 -22.87
C VAL A 28 -8.14 -18.14 -22.05
N GLU A 29 -7.92 -18.07 -20.75
CA GLU A 29 -8.72 -17.29 -19.81
C GLU A 29 -7.79 -16.26 -19.12
N ALA A 30 -8.24 -15.01 -19.05
CA ALA A 30 -7.46 -13.91 -18.48
C ALA A 30 -8.22 -13.26 -17.34
N ILE A 31 -7.54 -13.04 -16.21
CA ILE A 31 -8.08 -12.34 -15.03
C ILE A 31 -7.31 -11.04 -14.87
N LEU A 32 -8.00 -9.90 -14.96
CA LEU A 32 -7.43 -8.58 -14.67
C LEU A 32 -7.63 -8.25 -13.19
N LEU A 33 -6.53 -8.15 -12.45
CA LEU A 33 -6.52 -7.73 -11.05
C LEU A 33 -6.01 -6.30 -10.97
N ILE A 34 -6.90 -5.37 -10.64
CA ILE A 34 -6.54 -3.97 -10.37
C ILE A 34 -6.09 -3.92 -8.92
N LYS A 35 -4.80 -3.65 -8.71
CA LYS A 35 -4.32 -3.23 -7.40
C LYS A 35 -4.73 -1.78 -7.24
N GLU A 36 -5.66 -1.50 -6.34
CA GLU A 36 -5.75 -0.16 -5.76
C GLU A 36 -4.35 0.19 -5.22
N PRO A 37 -3.87 1.43 -5.36
CA PRO A 37 -2.64 1.84 -4.70
C PRO A 37 -2.81 1.51 -3.23
N THR A 38 -2.15 0.42 -2.81
CA THR A 38 -2.22 -0.12 -1.46
C THR A 38 -1.92 1.01 -0.51
N GLU A 39 -2.84 1.19 0.44
CA GLU A 39 -2.70 1.95 1.68
C GLU A 39 -1.84 3.20 1.53
N MET A 40 -2.52 4.35 1.42
CA MET A 40 -1.88 5.65 1.62
C MET A 40 -0.90 5.51 2.79
N ASP A 41 0.38 5.80 2.52
CA ASP A 41 1.45 5.68 3.51
C ASP A 41 0.97 6.33 4.81
N GLU A 42 1.23 5.70 5.96
CA GLU A 42 0.69 6.21 7.23
C GLU A 42 1.14 7.66 7.50
N THR A 43 2.32 8.04 7.01
CA THR A 43 2.81 9.42 7.03
C THR A 43 1.98 10.30 6.12
N ASP A 44 1.70 9.84 4.89
CA ASP A 44 0.83 10.55 3.95
C ASP A 44 -0.58 10.72 4.53
N TYR A 45 -1.11 9.72 5.25
CA TYR A 45 -2.40 9.82 5.96
C TYR A 45 -2.37 10.89 7.03
N LEU A 46 -1.37 10.87 7.91
CA LEU A 46 -1.24 11.83 9.01
C LEU A 46 -1.11 13.27 8.49
N LEU A 47 -0.53 13.45 7.30
CA LEU A 47 -0.32 14.76 6.68
C LEU A 47 -1.41 15.17 5.68
N SER A 48 -2.34 14.27 5.32
CA SER A 48 -3.32 14.48 4.25
C SER A 48 -4.33 15.62 4.50
N THR A 49 -4.74 15.86 5.75
CA THR A 49 -5.76 16.87 6.10
C THR A 49 -5.32 17.77 7.26
N GLU A 50 -5.95 18.94 7.40
CA GLU A 50 -5.65 19.85 8.51
C GLU A 50 -6.02 19.25 9.87
N ALA A 51 -7.14 18.52 9.93
CA ALA A 51 -7.53 17.79 11.14
C ALA A 51 -6.47 16.74 11.54
N ASN A 52 -6.00 15.92 10.59
CA ASN A 52 -4.97 14.91 10.86
C ASN A 52 -3.66 15.54 11.32
N ARG A 53 -3.24 16.65 10.68
CA ARG A 53 -2.05 17.41 11.10
C ARG A 53 -2.19 17.99 12.51
N GLN A 54 -3.38 18.45 12.88
CA GLN A 54 -3.64 18.96 14.22
C GLN A 54 -3.59 17.84 15.27
N HIS A 55 -4.20 16.69 14.99
CA HIS A 55 -4.10 15.50 15.85
C HIS A 55 -2.65 15.06 16.05
N LEU A 56 -1.84 15.04 14.98
CA LEU A 56 -0.42 14.71 15.08
C LEU A 56 0.34 15.71 15.98
N LYS A 57 0.10 17.02 15.84
CA LYS A 57 0.72 18.05 16.69
C LYS A 57 0.35 17.87 18.16
N GLU A 58 -0.90 17.52 18.46
CA GLU A 58 -1.37 17.27 19.82
C GLU A 58 -0.75 16.02 20.43
N ALA A 59 -0.66 14.93 19.66
CA ALA A 59 0.03 13.72 20.08
C ALA A 59 1.51 13.99 20.44
N ILE A 60 2.23 14.74 19.58
CA ILE A 60 3.63 15.13 19.85
C ILE A 60 3.75 16.02 21.10
N LYS A 61 2.80 16.92 21.34
CA LYS A 61 2.78 17.73 22.59
C LYS A 61 2.54 16.85 23.81
N SER A 62 1.63 15.87 23.72
CA SER A 62 1.32 14.93 24.80
C SER A 62 2.55 14.12 25.22
N LEU A 63 3.39 13.71 24.25
CA LEU A 63 4.64 12.98 24.52
C LEU A 63 5.68 13.77 25.32
N LYS A 64 5.53 15.10 25.44
CA LYS A 64 6.41 15.91 26.30
C LYS A 64 6.06 15.76 27.78
N ASN A 65 4.87 15.26 28.11
CA ASN A 65 4.46 15.03 29.49
C ASN A 65 4.75 13.59 29.90
N SER A 66 5.72 13.40 30.80
CA SER A 66 6.10 12.09 31.36
C SER A 66 4.96 11.37 32.07
N ASP A 67 3.96 12.09 32.56
CA ASP A 67 2.81 11.49 33.24
C ASP A 67 1.89 10.71 32.28
N ASN A 68 2.04 10.94 30.97
CA ASN A 68 1.19 10.33 29.94
C ASN A 68 1.75 9.01 29.38
N TYR A 69 2.91 8.53 29.82
CA TYR A 69 3.50 7.29 29.32
C TYR A 69 4.18 6.45 30.40
N ILE A 70 4.12 5.13 30.20
CA ILE A 70 4.80 4.15 31.05
C ILE A 70 6.00 3.64 30.25
N TYR A 71 7.19 3.77 30.82
CA TYR A 71 8.38 3.17 30.25
C TYR A 71 8.42 1.68 30.59
N VAL A 72 8.44 0.83 29.56
CA VAL A 72 8.60 -0.62 29.70
C VAL A 72 9.94 -1.02 29.11
N ASP A 73 10.78 -1.63 29.94
CA ASP A 73 12.03 -2.25 29.51
C ASP A 73 11.75 -3.71 29.15
N PRO A 74 11.73 -4.08 27.86
CA PRO A 74 11.37 -5.42 27.43
C PRO A 74 12.38 -6.49 27.84
N THR A 75 13.59 -6.10 28.28
CA THR A 75 14.60 -7.03 28.78
C THR A 75 14.39 -7.42 30.25
N LYS A 76 13.47 -6.72 30.93
CA LYS A 76 13.07 -6.95 32.32
C LYS A 76 11.65 -7.54 32.43
N LEU A 77 11.08 -7.96 31.30
CA LEU A 77 9.83 -8.71 31.21
C LEU A 77 10.09 -10.22 31.32
#